data_AF-A0A9P9PKU0-F1
#
_entry.id   AF-A0A9P9PKU0-F1
#
_cell.length_a   1.000
_cell.length_b   1.000
_cell.length_c   1.000
_cell.angle_alpha   90.00
_cell.angle_beta   90.00
_cell.angle_gamma   90.00
#
_symmetry.space_group_name_H-M   'P 1'
#
loop_
_entity.id
_entity.type
_entity.pdbx_description
1 polymer ?
#
loop_
_entity_poly.entity_id
_entity_poly.type
_entity_poly.pdbx_seq_one_letter_code
_entity_poly.pdbx_strand_id
1 'polypeptide(L)'
;MVIDNADDLSTFRGSPEPGEADLGPGRKCYSNGLFNYIPRGPFGSVFYTTRNKVDALELTSEGWIIQVTEMNTKDLKTLLQTKMYDEIPDEEQCADLINNLGRLPLAIVQAASYSREAGLSRNRKKLHCQGLC
;
A
#
# COMPACT_ATOMS: atom_id res chain seq x y z
N MET A 1 6.80 -12.42 10.98
CA MET A 1 7.61 -11.84 9.89
C MET A 1 6.66 -11.20 8.89
N VAL A 2 7.03 -10.10 8.24
CA VAL A 2 6.24 -9.45 7.18
C VAL A 2 7.09 -9.39 5.92
N ILE A 3 6.51 -9.79 4.79
CA ILE A 3 7.13 -9.75 3.47
C ILE A 3 6.26 -8.84 2.62
N ASP A 4 6.78 -7.64 2.34
CA ASP A 4 6.05 -6.60 1.64
C ASP A 4 6.29 -6.68 0.12
N ASN A 5 5.26 -6.44 -0.68
CA ASN A 5 5.32 -6.40 -2.14
C ASN A 5 5.83 -7.72 -2.78
N ALA A 6 5.30 -8.86 -2.32
CA ALA A 6 5.61 -10.20 -2.82
C ALA A 6 4.93 -10.50 -4.19
N ASP A 7 5.03 -9.57 -5.15
CA ASP A 7 4.39 -9.61 -6.46
C ASP A 7 5.19 -10.37 -7.54
N ASP A 8 6.48 -10.59 -7.33
CA ASP A 8 7.33 -11.31 -8.29
C ASP A 8 7.72 -12.68 -7.73
N LEU A 9 6.84 -13.65 -7.93
CA LEU A 9 7.07 -15.03 -7.51
C LEU A 9 8.25 -15.69 -8.21
N SER A 10 8.61 -15.25 -9.42
CA SER A 10 9.74 -15.84 -10.13
C SER A 10 11.07 -15.50 -9.45
N THR A 11 11.22 -14.24 -9.03
CA THR A 11 12.37 -13.80 -8.22
C THR A 11 12.30 -14.34 -6.79
N PHE A 12 11.10 -14.38 -6.20
CA PHE A 12 10.92 -14.77 -4.81
C PHE A 12 11.08 -16.28 -4.57
N ARG A 13 10.52 -17.09 -5.46
CA ARG A 13 10.67 -18.54 -5.42
C ARG A 13 11.95 -18.97 -6.09
N GLY A 14 12.46 -18.26 -7.09
CA GLY A 14 13.65 -18.67 -7.82
C GLY A 14 13.32 -19.50 -9.06
N SER A 15 14.34 -19.90 -9.82
CA SER A 15 14.17 -20.69 -11.03
C SER A 15 14.25 -22.19 -10.71
N PRO A 16 13.48 -23.05 -11.41
CA PRO A 16 13.70 -24.48 -11.32
C PRO A 16 15.10 -24.81 -11.87
N GLU A 17 15.90 -25.53 -11.10
CA GLU A 17 17.19 -26.05 -11.58
C GLU A 17 16.95 -27.05 -12.72
N PRO A 18 17.74 -27.01 -13.81
CA PRO A 18 17.60 -27.97 -14.90
C PRO A 18 18.04 -29.37 -14.42
N GLY A 19 17.08 -30.21 -14.04
CA GLY A 19 17.32 -31.62 -13.71
C GLY A 19 16.51 -32.18 -12.53
N GLU A 20 15.83 -31.35 -11.75
CA GLU A 20 14.94 -31.86 -10.69
C GLU A 20 13.59 -32.28 -11.29
N ALA A 21 13.44 -33.60 -11.45
CA ALA A 21 12.20 -34.25 -11.83
C ALA A 21 11.05 -33.82 -10.91
N ASP A 22 9.92 -33.56 -11.53
CA ASP A 22 8.60 -33.30 -10.95
C ASP A 22 8.37 -34.08 -9.63
N LEU A 23 8.60 -33.42 -8.48
CA LEU A 23 8.38 -34.00 -7.14
C LEU A 23 6.88 -34.08 -6.77
N GLY A 24 6.01 -34.07 -7.78
CA GLY A 24 4.57 -34.08 -7.64
C GLY A 24 3.97 -32.70 -7.34
N PRO A 25 2.63 -32.61 -7.38
CA PRO A 25 1.91 -31.36 -7.21
C PRO A 25 2.14 -30.82 -5.79
N GLY A 26 2.81 -29.67 -5.68
CA GLY A 26 2.96 -28.92 -4.43
C GLY A 26 4.37 -28.79 -3.87
N ARG A 27 5.40 -29.35 -4.52
CA ARG A 27 6.81 -29.18 -4.10
C ARG A 27 7.74 -28.93 -5.27
N LYS A 28 7.65 -27.75 -5.90
CA LYS A 28 8.76 -27.23 -6.70
C LYS A 28 9.80 -26.68 -5.72
N CYS A 29 10.92 -27.40 -5.57
CA CYS A 29 12.06 -26.96 -4.77
C CYS A 29 12.85 -25.99 -5.62
N TYR A 30 12.57 -24.70 -5.48
CA TYR A 30 13.34 -23.69 -6.19
C TYR A 30 14.57 -23.38 -5.33
N SER A 31 15.67 -24.08 -5.59
CA SER A 31 16.83 -24.16 -4.69
C SER A 31 17.50 -22.81 -4.38
N ASN A 32 17.32 -21.81 -5.25
CA ASN A 32 17.99 -20.52 -5.18
C ASN A 32 17.10 -19.34 -4.72
N GLY A 33 15.81 -19.55 -4.44
CA GLY A 33 14.90 -18.47 -4.07
C GLY A 33 14.88 -18.08 -2.59
N LEU A 34 14.43 -16.85 -2.36
CA LEU A 34 14.25 -16.29 -1.02
C LEU A 34 13.24 -17.08 -0.17
N PHE A 35 12.31 -17.78 -0.83
CA PHE A 35 11.28 -18.60 -0.17
C PHE A 35 11.84 -19.67 0.78
N ASN A 36 13.03 -20.21 0.48
CA ASN A 36 13.66 -21.24 1.32
C ASN A 36 14.20 -20.69 2.65
N TYR A 37 14.45 -19.38 2.71
CA TYR A 37 14.99 -18.70 3.90
C TYR A 37 13.88 -18.16 4.81
N ILE A 38 12.61 -18.34 4.44
CA ILE A 38 11.48 -17.94 5.29
C ILE A 38 11.43 -18.89 6.50
N PRO A 39 11.53 -18.38 7.73
CA PRO A 39 11.51 -19.21 8.93
C PRO A 39 10.18 -19.94 9.06
N ARG A 40 10.25 -21.27 9.22
CA ARG A 40 9.10 -22.15 9.43
C ARG A 40 9.12 -22.64 10.88
N GLY A 41 8.02 -22.43 11.60
CA GLY A 41 7.92 -22.89 12.98
C GLY A 41 6.51 -22.76 13.55
N PRO A 42 6.18 -23.52 14.60
CA PRO A 42 4.83 -23.56 15.17
C PRO A 42 4.45 -22.29 15.94
N PHE A 43 5.42 -21.44 16.30
CA PHE A 43 5.21 -20.25 17.14
C PHE A 43 5.38 -18.92 16.39
N GLY A 44 5.21 -18.93 15.07
CA GLY A 44 5.35 -17.73 14.25
C GLY A 44 4.45 -17.75 13.03
N SER A 45 4.16 -16.56 12.52
CA SER A 45 3.39 -16.38 11.28
C SER A 45 4.13 -15.43 10.34
N VAL A 46 3.89 -15.63 9.04
CA VAL A 46 4.42 -14.80 7.97
C VAL A 46 3.25 -14.09 7.31
N PHE A 47 3.31 -12.76 7.24
CA PHE A 47 2.33 -11.94 6.55
C PHE A 47 2.91 -11.52 5.21
N TYR A 48 2.22 -11.81 4.12
CA TYR A 48 2.60 -11.38 2.78
C TYR A 48 1.66 -10.26 2.34
N THR A 49 2.20 -9.19 1.79
CA THR A 49 1.42 -8.24 1.01
C THR A 49 1.74 -8.43 -0.46
N THR A 50 0.71 -8.43 -1.30
CA THR A 50 0.85 -8.46 -2.75
C THR A 50 -0.34 -7.75 -3.38
N ARG A 51 -0.11 -7.13 -4.54
CA ARG A 51 -1.16 -6.54 -5.38
C ARG A 51 -1.86 -7.58 -6.25
N ASN A 52 -1.30 -8.78 -6.37
CA ASN A 52 -1.79 -9.84 -7.23
C ASN A 52 -2.43 -10.99 -6.42
N LYS A 53 -3.73 -11.23 -6.68
CA LYS A 53 -4.48 -12.31 -6.03
C LYS A 53 -3.94 -13.70 -6.40
N VAL A 54 -3.42 -13.86 -7.62
CA VAL A 54 -2.81 -15.14 -8.06
C VAL A 54 -1.58 -15.44 -7.22
N ASP A 55 -0.74 -14.43 -6.99
CA ASP A 55 0.47 -14.62 -6.18
C ASP A 55 0.13 -14.91 -4.71
N ALA A 56 -0.93 -14.28 -4.19
CA ALA A 56 -1.44 -14.59 -2.84
C ALA A 56 -1.89 -16.05 -2.71
N LEU A 57 -2.62 -16.60 -3.69
CA LEU A 57 -3.06 -18.00 -3.70
C LEU A 57 -1.89 -18.99 -3.84
N GLU A 58 -0.82 -18.57 -4.49
CA GLU A 58 0.39 -19.36 -4.57
C GLU A 58 1.20 -19.33 -3.26
N LEU A 59 1.21 -18.21 -2.54
CA LEU A 59 1.94 -18.02 -1.29
C LEU A 59 1.21 -18.61 -0.07
N THR A 60 -0.13 -18.63 -0.09
CA THR A 60 -0.97 -19.11 1.01
C THR A 60 -2.27 -19.76 0.50
N SER A 61 -2.96 -20.51 1.35
CA SER A 61 -4.28 -21.05 1.01
C SER A 61 -5.36 -19.95 1.02
N GLU A 62 -6.40 -20.12 0.20
CA GLU A 62 -7.48 -19.12 0.01
C GLU A 62 -8.11 -18.61 1.33
N GLY A 63 -8.30 -19.48 2.32
CA GLY A 63 -8.88 -19.12 3.62
C GLY A 63 -8.05 -18.16 4.47
N TRP A 64 -6.82 -17.84 4.05
CA TRP A 64 -5.91 -16.93 4.75
C TRP A 64 -5.69 -15.61 3.99
N ILE A 65 -6.37 -15.41 2.86
CA ILE A 65 -6.23 -14.18 2.07
C ILE A 65 -7.13 -13.09 2.66
N ILE A 66 -6.52 -11.97 3.02
CA ILE A 66 -7.25 -10.75 3.42
C ILE A 66 -7.30 -9.82 2.22
N GLN A 67 -8.46 -9.74 1.58
CA GLN A 67 -8.67 -8.80 0.48
C GLN A 67 -8.83 -7.38 1.01
N VAL A 68 -7.91 -6.49 0.65
CA VAL A 68 -8.05 -5.05 0.89
C VAL A 68 -8.99 -4.49 -0.16
N THR A 69 -10.20 -4.11 0.26
CA THR A 69 -11.18 -3.46 -0.62
C THR A 69 -10.93 -1.97 -0.70
N GLU A 70 -11.52 -1.33 -1.70
CA GLU A 70 -11.55 0.14 -1.77
C GLU A 70 -12.12 0.74 -0.48
N MET A 71 -11.50 1.84 -0.04
CA MET A 71 -11.99 2.60 1.11
C MET A 71 -13.33 3.23 0.75
N ASN A 72 -14.32 3.11 1.62
CA ASN A 72 -15.65 3.65 1.34
C ASN A 72 -15.63 5.20 1.39
N THR A 73 -16.65 5.82 0.81
CA THR A 73 -16.72 7.28 0.68
C THR A 73 -16.71 8.01 2.02
N LYS A 74 -17.33 7.46 3.08
CA LYS A 74 -17.36 8.07 4.41
C LYS A 74 -15.96 8.10 5.03
N ASP A 75 -15.21 7.01 4.88
CA ASP A 75 -13.85 6.89 5.38
C ASP A 75 -12.88 7.77 4.57
N LEU A 76 -13.09 7.89 3.25
CA LEU A 76 -12.31 8.80 2.39
C LEU A 76 -12.51 10.27 2.79
N LYS A 77 -13.76 10.68 3.09
CA LYS A 77 -14.06 12.01 3.61
C LYS A 77 -13.39 12.25 4.95
N THR A 78 -13.52 11.29 5.86
CA THR A 78 -12.87 11.33 7.17
C THR A 78 -11.35 11.45 7.04
N LEU A 79 -10.75 10.69 6.12
CA LEU A 79 -9.32 10.73 5.84
C LEU A 79 -8.89 12.10 5.34
N LEU A 80 -9.57 12.67 4.34
CA LEU A 80 -9.26 13.98 3.80
C LEU A 80 -9.36 15.07 4.87
N GLN A 81 -10.45 15.10 5.62
CA GLN A 81 -10.68 16.06 6.71
C GLN A 81 -9.60 15.94 7.79
N THR A 82 -9.27 14.71 8.20
CA THR A 82 -8.22 14.46 9.20
C THR A 82 -6.85 14.93 8.72
N LYS A 83 -6.57 14.89 7.42
CA LYS A 83 -5.27 15.30 6.86
C LYS A 83 -5.19 16.79 6.57
N MET A 84 -6.31 17.49 6.37
CA MET A 84 -6.33 18.93 6.10
C MET A 84 -6.31 19.82 7.35
N TYR A 85 -6.56 19.26 8.55
CA TYR A 85 -6.59 19.97 9.84
C TYR A 85 -7.55 21.18 9.85
N ASP A 86 -7.04 22.39 9.60
CA ASP A 86 -7.74 23.66 9.76
C ASP A 86 -8.41 24.17 8.46
N GLU A 87 -8.00 23.65 7.30
CA GLU A 87 -8.58 24.01 5.99
C GLU A 87 -9.56 22.91 5.53
N ILE A 88 -10.64 22.72 6.28
CA ILE A 88 -11.67 21.73 5.93
C ILE A 88 -12.48 22.27 4.74
N PRO A 89 -12.43 21.63 3.55
CA PRO A 89 -13.26 22.03 2.42
C PRO A 89 -14.74 21.82 2.76
N ASP A 90 -15.62 22.55 2.07
CA ASP A 90 -17.04 22.22 2.14
C ASP A 90 -17.33 20.80 1.58
N GLU A 91 -18.53 20.30 1.83
CA GLU A 91 -18.90 18.92 1.51
C GLU A 91 -18.82 18.61 0.00
N GLU A 92 -19.12 19.59 -0.85
CA GLU A 92 -19.08 19.47 -2.31
C GLU A 92 -17.63 19.43 -2.80
N GLN A 93 -16.81 20.36 -2.33
CA GLN A 93 -15.37 20.39 -2.61
C GLN A 93 -14.64 19.13 -2.13
N CYS A 94 -15.03 18.60 -0.97
CA CYS A 94 -14.49 17.36 -0.42
C CYS A 94 -14.82 16.17 -1.34
N ALA A 95 -16.07 16.07 -1.79
CA ALA A 95 -16.50 15.02 -2.71
C ALA A 95 -15.78 15.12 -4.06
N ASP A 96 -15.67 16.32 -4.63
CA ASP A 96 -14.99 16.56 -5.90
C ASP A 96 -13.50 16.22 -5.82
N LEU A 97 -12.83 16.63 -4.74
CA LEU A 97 -11.41 16.32 -4.55
C LEU A 97 -11.19 14.81 -4.41
N ILE A 98 -12.03 14.09 -3.66
CA ILE A 98 -11.95 12.63 -3.53
C ILE A 98 -12.12 11.94 -4.89
N ASN A 99 -13.07 12.41 -5.70
CA ASN A 99 -13.31 11.86 -7.03
C ASN A 99 -12.11 12.15 -7.98
N ASN A 100 -11.58 13.37 -7.96
CA ASN A 100 -10.41 13.76 -8.75
C ASN A 100 -9.14 13.00 -8.35
N LEU A 101 -9.03 12.57 -7.10
CA LEU A 101 -7.91 11.77 -6.59
C LEU A 101 -8.12 10.25 -6.78
N GLY A 102 -9.10 9.86 -7.58
CA GLY A 102 -9.37 8.46 -7.92
C GLY A 102 -9.80 7.62 -6.73
N ARG A 103 -10.28 8.24 -5.64
CA ARG A 103 -10.69 7.55 -4.41
C ARG A 103 -9.57 6.73 -3.76
N LEU A 104 -8.31 7.09 -4.03
CA LEU A 104 -7.14 6.42 -3.48
C LEU A 104 -6.72 7.05 -2.15
N PRO A 105 -6.69 6.30 -1.03
CA PRO A 105 -6.27 6.84 0.26
C PRO A 105 -4.88 7.51 0.19
N LEU A 106 -3.94 6.91 -0.54
CA LEU A 106 -2.60 7.46 -0.71
C LEU A 106 -2.62 8.82 -1.42
N ALA A 107 -3.37 8.95 -2.52
CA ALA A 107 -3.48 10.20 -3.27
C ALA A 107 -4.11 11.32 -2.42
N ILE A 108 -5.11 10.99 -1.60
CA ILE A 108 -5.74 11.91 -0.65
C ILE A 108 -4.73 12.43 0.38
N VAL A 109 -3.97 11.54 1.01
CA VAL A 109 -2.95 11.95 1.99
C VAL A 109 -1.89 12.84 1.35
N GLN A 110 -1.45 12.49 0.14
CA GLN A 110 -0.45 13.26 -0.61
C GLN A 110 -0.97 14.65 -1.00
N ALA A 111 -2.18 14.74 -1.57
CA ALA A 111 -2.81 16.01 -1.92
C ALA A 111 -3.00 16.91 -0.70
N ALA A 112 -3.47 16.34 0.42
CA ALA A 112 -3.62 17.07 1.68
C ALA A 112 -2.27 17.58 2.23
N SER A 113 -1.21 16.76 2.19
CA SER A 113 0.13 17.16 2.60
C SER A 113 0.67 18.31 1.74
N TYR A 114 0.54 18.18 0.42
CA TYR A 114 0.99 19.20 -0.52
C TYR A 114 0.26 20.53 -0.32
N SER A 115 -1.07 20.51 -0.20
CA SER A 115 -1.88 21.71 0.04
C SER A 115 -1.45 22.46 1.30
N ARG A 116 -1.17 21.72 2.39
CA ARG A 116 -0.67 22.29 3.65
C ARG A 116 0.69 22.97 3.48
N GLU A 117 1.63 22.32 2.80
CA GLU A 117 2.95 22.91 2.54
C GLU A 117 2.86 24.17 1.68
N ALA A 118 2.02 24.14 0.64
CA ALA A 118 1.76 25.29 -0.22
C ALA A 118 1.07 26.45 0.52
N GLY A 119 0.19 26.16 1.48
CA GLY A 119 -0.46 27.15 2.36
C GLY A 119 0.53 27.77 3.36
N LEU A 120 1.35 26.95 4.03
CA LEU A 120 2.40 27.41 4.94
C LEU A 120 3.43 28.31 4.25
N SER A 121 3.78 28.01 3.00
CA SER A 121 4.69 28.84 2.19
C SER A 121 4.07 30.20 1.84
N ARG A 122 2.78 30.23 1.48
CA ARG A 122 2.03 31.47 1.20
C ARG A 122 1.92 32.37 2.44
N ASN A 123 1.64 31.80 3.61
CA ASN A 123 1.55 32.57 4.86
C ASN A 123 2.90 33.16 5.29
N ARG A 124 4.00 32.41 5.14
CA ARG A 124 5.36 32.92 5.41
C ARG A 124 5.73 34.14 4.55
N LYS A 125 5.37 34.12 3.26
CA LYS A 125 5.57 35.29 2.39
C LYS A 125 4.70 36.49 2.80
N LYS A 126 3.46 36.25 3.24
CA LYS A 126 2.54 37.30 3.70
C LYS A 126 3.05 38.00 4.97
N LEU A 127 3.57 37.26 5.95
CA LEU A 127 4.22 37.79 7.15
C LEU A 127 5.49 38.60 6.84
N HIS A 128 6.29 38.16 5.87
CA HIS A 128 7.48 38.91 5.47
C HIS A 128 7.12 40.25 4.81
N CYS A 129 6.07 40.30 3.97
CA CYS A 129 5.62 41.54 3.35
C CYS A 129 4.89 42.50 4.33
N GLN A 130 4.30 41.99 5.41
CA GLN A 130 3.58 42.83 6.40
C GLN A 130 4.50 43.50 7.44
N GLY A 131 5.78 43.11 7.53
CA GLY A 131 6.79 43.78 8.37
C GLY A 131 7.60 44.86 7.63
N LEU A 132 7.24 45.20 6.39
CA LEU A 132 7.93 46.14 5.51
C LEU A 132 7.07 47.38 5.16
N CYS A 133 5.93 47.57 5.85
CA CYS A 133 5.11 48.79 5.78
C CYS A 133 5.18 49.54 7.11
#